data_AF-F4KXV3-F1
#
_entry.id   AF-F4KXV3-F1
#
_cell.length_a   1.000
_cell.length_b   1.000
_cell.length_c   1.000
_cell.angle_alpha   90.00
_cell.angle_beta   90.00
_cell.angle_gamma   90.00
#
_symmetry.space_group_name_H-M   'P 1'
#
loop_
_entity.id
_entity.type
_entity.pdbx_description
1 polymer ?
#
loop_
_entity_poly.entity_id
_entity_poly.type
_entity_poly.pdbx_seq_one_letter_code
_entity_poly.pdbx_strand_id
1 'polypeptide(L)'
;MSANPLQPFVNLVPAPFRNRYILLLTVFFFWMIFIDKHDVITQWRLQKTKDKLEQDKAYYAKKIQEAERQRKNLQKNGEQFAREKYYMKKEGEDVFIIEEEK
;
A
#
# COMPACT_ATOMS: atom_id res chain seq x y z
N MET A 1 -65.99 3.76 1.98
CA MET A 1 -64.89 3.55 2.96
C MET A 1 -63.84 2.66 2.29
N SER A 2 -62.83 3.22 1.64
CA SER A 2 -61.73 2.44 1.05
C SER A 2 -60.68 2.17 2.13
N ALA A 3 -60.52 0.92 2.53
CA ALA A 3 -59.41 0.52 3.39
C ALA A 3 -58.11 0.65 2.58
N ASN A 4 -57.16 1.43 3.09
CA ASN A 4 -55.85 1.59 2.45
C ASN A 4 -55.09 0.24 2.48
N PRO A 5 -54.73 -0.34 1.33
CA PRO A 5 -54.15 -1.69 1.26
C PRO A 5 -52.72 -1.78 1.84
N LEU A 6 -52.11 -0.64 2.16
CA LEU A 6 -50.74 -0.55 2.70
C LEU A 6 -50.69 -0.47 4.24
N GLN A 7 -51.86 -0.44 4.90
CA GLN A 7 -52.01 -0.48 6.37
C GLN A 7 -51.21 -1.61 7.08
N PRO A 8 -51.18 -2.87 6.60
CA PRO A 8 -50.44 -3.93 7.29
C PRO A 8 -48.93 -3.69 7.31
N PHE A 9 -48.38 -3.05 6.27
CA PHE A 9 -46.93 -2.77 6.18
C PHE A 9 -46.49 -1.61 7.08
N VAL A 10 -47.34 -0.60 7.26
CA VAL A 10 -47.01 0.55 8.13
C VAL A 10 -47.06 0.19 9.62
N ASN A 11 -47.81 -0.84 10.01
CA ASN A 11 -47.91 -1.30 11.40
C ASN A 11 -46.72 -2.17 11.83
N LEU A 12 -45.95 -2.72 10.89
CA LEU A 12 -44.72 -3.46 11.15
C LEU A 12 -43.53 -2.54 11.47
N VAL A 13 -43.63 -1.26 11.07
CA VAL A 13 -42.57 -0.27 11.26
C VAL A 13 -42.72 0.39 12.65
N PRO A 14 -41.67 0.38 13.50
CA PRO A 14 -41.71 0.98 14.83
C PRO A 14 -42.08 2.47 14.79
N ALA A 15 -42.80 2.95 15.81
CA ALA A 15 -43.31 4.32 15.92
C ALA A 15 -42.32 5.45 15.53
N PRO A 16 -41.02 5.44 15.90
CA PRO A 16 -40.10 6.50 15.50
C PRO A 16 -39.83 6.55 13.99
N PHE A 17 -39.90 5.43 13.27
CA PHE A 17 -39.65 5.35 11.82
C PHE A 17 -40.88 5.73 10.98
N ARG A 18 -42.02 5.98 11.60
CA ARG A 18 -43.23 6.48 10.93
C ARG A 18 -43.19 7.99 10.66
N ASN A 19 -42.26 8.70 11.30
CA ASN A 19 -42.07 10.14 11.08
C ASN A 19 -41.31 10.39 9.77
N ARG A 20 -41.94 11.14 8.85
CA ARG A 20 -41.34 11.52 7.56
C ARG A 20 -39.98 12.21 7.70
N TYR A 21 -39.76 12.98 8.77
CA TYR A 21 -38.49 13.66 9.02
C TYR A 21 -37.37 12.68 9.40
N ILE A 22 -37.69 11.66 10.19
CA ILE A 22 -36.73 10.62 10.60
C ILE A 22 -36.40 9.73 9.40
N LEU A 23 -37.38 9.40 8.57
CA LEU A 23 -37.15 8.61 7.36
C LEU A 23 -36.25 9.36 6.37
N LEU A 24 -36.51 10.65 6.14
CA LEU A 24 -35.65 11.50 5.30
C LEU A 24 -34.23 11.61 5.86
N LEU A 25 -34.07 11.83 7.17
CA LEU A 25 -32.75 11.85 7.81
C LEU A 25 -32.04 10.51 7.71
N THR A 26 -32.76 9.40 7.93
CA THR A 26 -32.18 8.05 7.85
C THR A 26 -31.69 7.76 6.44
N VAL A 27 -32.49 8.08 5.41
CA VAL A 27 -32.07 7.93 4.01
C VAL A 27 -30.91 8.87 3.69
N PHE A 28 -30.92 10.10 4.20
CA PHE A 28 -29.83 11.06 4.01
C PHE A 28 -28.51 10.58 4.64
N PHE A 29 -28.53 10.13 5.90
CA PHE A 29 -27.36 9.56 6.56
C PHE A 29 -26.91 8.25 5.91
N PHE A 30 -27.84 7.39 5.53
CA PHE A 30 -27.53 6.17 4.79
C PHE A 30 -26.83 6.51 3.46
N TRP A 31 -27.32 7.50 2.72
CA TRP A 31 -26.67 7.98 1.50
C TRP A 31 -25.27 8.51 1.77
N MET A 32 -25.09 9.35 2.80
CA MET A 32 -23.78 9.87 3.17
C MET A 32 -22.80 8.77 3.63
N ILE A 33 -23.28 7.69 4.23
CA ILE A 33 -22.43 6.59 4.71
C ILE A 33 -22.08 5.61 3.58
N PHE A 34 -23.04 5.29 2.70
CA PHE A 34 -22.88 4.22 1.71
C PHE A 34 -22.53 4.71 0.30
N ILE A 35 -22.95 5.90 -0.11
CA ILE A 35 -22.78 6.40 -1.49
C ILE A 35 -21.75 7.53 -1.58
N ASP A 36 -21.53 8.27 -0.49
CA ASP A 36 -20.52 9.33 -0.49
C ASP A 36 -19.10 8.77 -0.63
N LYS A 37 -18.21 9.55 -1.27
CA LYS A 37 -16.84 9.18 -1.66
C LYS A 37 -15.91 8.82 -0.49
N HIS A 38 -16.37 8.99 0.74
CA HIS A 38 -15.69 8.58 1.96
C HIS A 38 -15.86 7.08 2.28
N ASP A 39 -15.93 6.23 1.23
CA ASP A 39 -15.94 4.79 1.39
C ASP A 39 -14.68 4.36 2.16
N VAL A 40 -14.89 3.63 3.25
CA VAL A 40 -13.87 3.02 4.11
C VAL A 40 -12.86 2.23 3.28
N ILE A 41 -13.31 1.61 2.18
CA ILE A 41 -12.46 0.86 1.25
C ILE A 41 -11.44 1.77 0.58
N THR A 42 -11.86 2.97 0.16
CA THR A 42 -10.97 3.95 -0.47
C THR A 42 -9.91 4.43 0.51
N GLN A 43 -10.31 4.75 1.74
CA GLN A 43 -9.37 5.18 2.77
C GLN A 43 -8.36 4.09 3.13
N TRP A 44 -8.81 2.83 3.22
CA TRP A 44 -7.93 1.69 3.47
C TRP A 44 -6.92 1.46 2.33
N ARG A 45 -7.35 1.56 1.06
CA ARG A 45 -6.45 1.47 -0.09
C ARG A 45 -5.43 2.61 -0.11
N LEU A 46 -5.86 3.82 0.25
CA LEU A 46 -4.97 4.97 0.33
C LEU A 46 -3.92 4.78 1.42
N GLN A 47 -4.32 4.30 2.60
CA GLN A 47 -3.40 4.00 3.69
C GLN A 47 -2.38 2.92 3.29
N LYS A 48 -2.82 1.83 2.66
CA LYS A 48 -1.89 0.80 2.14
C LYS A 48 -0.90 1.35 1.12
N THR A 49 -1.38 2.21 0.21
CA THR A 49 -0.51 2.86 -0.78
C THR A 49 0.52 3.75 -0.09
N LYS A 50 0.10 4.52 0.92
CA LYS A 50 0.99 5.35 1.72
C LYS A 50 2.08 4.51 2.41
N ASP A 51 1.69 3.45 3.11
CA ASP A 51 2.64 2.58 3.82
C ASP A 51 3.65 1.94 2.85
N LYS A 52 3.18 1.51 1.67
CA LYS A 52 4.05 1.00 0.60
C LYS A 52 5.05 2.05 0.13
N LEU A 53 4.61 3.27 -0.13
CA LEU A 53 5.48 4.37 -0.57
C LEU A 53 6.53 4.73 0.49
N GLU A 54 6.16 4.70 1.77
CA GLU A 54 7.10 4.93 2.87
C GLU A 54 8.15 3.82 2.97
N GLN A 55 7.75 2.56 2.78
CA GLN A 55 8.67 1.42 2.72
C GLN A 55 9.61 1.52 1.51
N ASP A 56 9.07 1.82 0.33
CA ASP A 56 9.85 1.98 -0.90
C ASP A 56 10.86 3.13 -0.73
N LYS A 57 10.46 4.25 -0.15
CA LYS A 57 11.34 5.38 0.17
C LYS A 57 12.49 4.95 1.08
N ALA A 58 12.20 4.23 2.17
CA ALA A 58 13.24 3.74 3.08
C ALA A 58 14.20 2.75 2.40
N TYR A 59 13.66 1.86 1.57
CA TYR A 59 14.43 0.89 0.81
C TYR A 59 15.41 1.58 -0.16
N TYR A 60 14.93 2.52 -0.97
CA TYR A 60 15.78 3.22 -1.93
C TYR A 60 16.79 4.14 -1.25
N ALA A 61 16.44 4.80 -0.14
CA ALA A 61 17.40 5.57 0.64
C ALA A 61 18.58 4.71 1.11
N LYS A 62 18.32 3.48 1.57
CA LYS A 62 19.37 2.52 1.94
C LYS A 62 20.21 2.11 0.73
N LYS A 63 19.59 1.86 -0.42
CA LYS A 63 20.30 1.51 -1.66
C LYS A 63 21.19 2.63 -2.17
N ILE A 64 20.76 3.88 -2.06
CA ILE A 64 21.58 5.04 -2.42
C ILE A 64 22.82 5.11 -1.52
N GLN A 65 22.66 4.97 -0.20
CA GLN A 65 23.80 4.95 0.73
C GLN A 65 24.76 3.78 0.48
N GLU A 66 24.24 2.62 0.07
CA GLU A 66 25.05 1.48 -0.32
C GLU A 66 25.86 1.79 -1.60
N ALA A 67 25.19 2.29 -2.64
CA ALA A 67 25.81 2.66 -3.91
C ALA A 67 26.86 3.76 -3.74
N GLU A 68 26.62 4.77 -2.91
CA GLU A 68 27.60 5.82 -2.61
C GLU A 68 28.84 5.27 -1.92
N ARG A 69 28.67 4.32 -0.97
CA ARG A 69 29.80 3.64 -0.33
C ARG A 69 30.61 2.82 -1.34
N GLN A 70 29.93 2.05 -2.19
CA GLN A 70 30.58 1.30 -3.26
C GLN A 70 31.33 2.23 -4.23
N ARG A 71 30.73 3.35 -4.62
CA ARG A 71 31.36 4.36 -5.49
C ARG A 71 32.62 4.94 -4.85
N LYS A 72 32.58 5.28 -3.55
CA LYS A 72 33.76 5.76 -2.81
C LYS A 72 34.86 4.71 -2.75
N ASN A 73 34.51 3.44 -2.54
CA ASN A 73 35.47 2.34 -2.52
C ASN A 73 36.09 2.11 -3.91
N LEU A 74 35.28 2.16 -4.98
CA LEU A 74 35.76 2.07 -6.35
C LEU A 74 36.73 3.20 -6.70
N GLN A 75 36.45 4.43 -6.28
CA GLN A 75 37.36 5.57 -6.51
C GLN A 75 38.67 5.47 -5.74
N LYS A 76 38.66 4.87 -4.55
CA LYS A 76 39.86 4.71 -3.72
C LYS A 76 40.71 3.51 -4.16
N ASN A 77 40.10 2.34 -4.36
CA ASN A 77 40.76 1.06 -4.62
C ASN A 77 40.02 0.27 -5.72
N GLY A 78 39.96 0.83 -6.93
CA GLY A 78 39.16 0.28 -8.03
C GLY A 78 39.58 -1.11 -8.49
N GLU A 79 40.89 -1.38 -8.58
CA GLU A 79 41.40 -2.69 -8.99
C GLU A 79 41.04 -3.78 -7.97
N GLN A 80 41.21 -3.50 -6.67
CA GLN A 80 40.82 -4.42 -5.60
C GLN A 80 39.31 -4.70 -5.62
N PHE A 81 38.49 -3.66 -5.76
CA PHE A 81 37.04 -3.80 -5.83
C PHE A 81 36.59 -4.63 -7.05
N ALA A 82 37.19 -4.40 -8.21
CA ALA A 82 36.91 -5.17 -9.43
C ALA A 82 37.28 -6.66 -9.29
N ARG A 83 38.41 -6.95 -8.64
CA ARG A 83 38.88 -8.31 -8.36
C ARG A 83 38.01 -9.03 -7.32
N GLU A 84 37.64 -8.37 -6.23
CA GLU A 84 36.84 -8.99 -5.16
C GLU A 84 35.36 -9.15 -5.51
N LYS A 85 34.76 -8.18 -6.21
CA LYS A 85 33.33 -8.20 -6.52
C LYS A 85 32.98 -8.84 -7.84
N TYR A 86 33.84 -8.69 -8.85
CA TYR A 86 33.57 -9.13 -10.22
C TYR A 86 34.57 -10.15 -10.72
N TYR A 87 35.53 -10.58 -9.89
CA TYR A 87 36.58 -11.54 -10.25
C TYR A 87 37.32 -11.16 -11.54
N MET A 88 37.45 -9.84 -11.79
CA MET A 88 38.13 -9.33 -12.97
C MET A 88 39.60 -9.74 -12.96
N LYS A 89 40.11 -10.16 -14.12
CA LYS A 89 41.49 -10.60 -14.33
C LYS A 89 42.14 -9.85 -15.50
N LYS A 90 43.46 -9.73 -15.48
CA LYS A 90 44.20 -9.18 -16.63
C LYS A 90 44.42 -10.26 -17.71
N GLU A 91 44.70 -9.84 -18.94
CA GLU A 91 45.06 -10.78 -20.00
C GLU A 91 46.34 -11.55 -19.61
N GLY A 92 46.31 -12.87 -19.73
CA GLY A 92 47.39 -13.76 -19.30
C GLY A 92 47.40 -14.12 -17.81
N GLU A 93 46.38 -13.72 -17.03
CA GLU A 93 46.22 -14.08 -15.62
C GLU A 93 45.23 -15.24 -15.45
N ASP A 94 45.62 -16.26 -14.67
CA ASP A 94 44.78 -17.37 -14.26
C ASP A 94 44.21 -17.12 -12.86
N VAL A 95 42.87 -17.20 -12.73
CA VAL A 95 42.16 -16.96 -11.47
C VAL A 95 41.46 -18.25 -11.06
N PHE A 96 41.74 -18.72 -9.84
CA PHE A 96 41.13 -19.91 -9.25
C PHE A 96 40.12 -19.48 -8.19
N ILE A 97 38.85 -19.88 -8.35
CA ILE A 97 37.80 -19.69 -7.34
C ILE A 97 37.67 -21.02 -6.59
N ILE A 98 38.02 -21.01 -5.31
CA ILE A 98 37.88 -22.18 -4.43
C ILE A 98 36.52 -22.05 -3.75
N GLU A 99 35.57 -22.88 -4.16
CA GLU A 99 34.30 -23.02 -3.47
C GLU A 99 34.45 -24.14 -2.43
N GLU A 100 34.12 -23.85 -1.17
CA GLU A 100 33.98 -24.92 -0.18
C GLU A 100 32.69 -25.69 -0.50
N GLU A 101 32.83 -26.95 -0.89
CA GLU A 101 31.69 -27.86 -0.98
C GLU A 101 31.04 -27.97 0.41
N LYS A 102 29.74 -27.65 0.48
CA LYS A 102 28.94 -27.84 1.70
C LYS A 102 28.48 -29.27 1.86
#